data_AF-A0A662K669-F1
#
_entry.id   AF-A0A662K669-F1
#
_cell.length_a   1.000
_cell.length_b   1.000
_cell.length_c   1.000
_cell.angle_alpha   90.00
_cell.angle_beta   90.00
_cell.angle_gamma   90.00
#
_symmetry.space_group_name_H-M   'P 1'
#
loop_
_entity.id
_entity.type
_entity.pdbx_description
1 polymer ?
#
loop_
_entity_poly.entity_id
_entity_poly.type
_entity_poly.pdbx_seq_one_letter_code
_entity_poly.pdbx_strand_id
1 'polypeptide(L)'
;MTWKRIKLNFTPGLQVNFANRDQALKQIEHYAEESTRLPIVIYGPEGCGKTALSKQAIEILKDHGYSVIYISRLSLPLHFV
;
A
#
# COMPACT_ATOMS: atom_id res chain seq x y z
N MET A 1 -13.39 -7.09 -7.54
CA MET A 1 -12.16 -6.62 -6.89
C MET A 1 -11.08 -7.67 -7.10
N THR A 2 -9.98 -7.33 -7.76
CA THR A 2 -8.91 -8.25 -8.20
C THR A 2 -7.52 -7.58 -8.13
N TRP A 3 -7.29 -6.76 -7.10
CA TRP A 3 -5.97 -6.22 -6.83
C TRP A 3 -4.94 -7.35 -6.69
N LYS A 4 -3.70 -7.06 -7.09
CA LYS A 4 -2.60 -8.04 -7.06
C LYS A 4 -1.58 -7.68 -5.99
N ARG A 5 -0.88 -8.69 -5.48
CA ARG A 5 0.27 -8.47 -4.58
C ARG A 5 1.34 -7.69 -5.36
N ILE A 6 1.77 -6.56 -4.82
CA ILE A 6 2.80 -5.72 -5.46
C ILE A 6 4.17 -6.39 -5.38
N LYS A 7 5.04 -6.09 -6.35
CA LYS A 7 6.45 -6.44 -6.29
C LYS A 7 7.24 -5.37 -5.54
N LEU A 8 8.13 -5.80 -4.66
CA LEU A 8 8.98 -4.95 -3.85
C LEU A 8 10.44 -5.33 -4.07
N ASN A 9 11.32 -4.33 -4.15
CA ASN A 9 12.76 -4.57 -4.11
C ASN A 9 13.15 -4.94 -2.68
N PHE A 10 13.60 -6.17 -2.47
CA PHE A 10 14.09 -6.62 -1.16
C PHE A 10 15.56 -6.26 -0.97
N THR A 11 16.35 -6.45 -2.02
CA THR A 11 17.78 -6.12 -2.10
C THR A 11 18.13 -5.82 -3.57
N PRO A 12 19.25 -5.14 -3.92
CA PRO A 12 19.61 -4.90 -5.32
C PRO A 12 19.59 -6.19 -6.15
N GLY A 13 18.83 -6.18 -7.25
CA GLY A 13 18.68 -7.33 -8.15
C GLY A 13 17.66 -8.39 -7.73
N LEU A 14 17.04 -8.29 -6.54
CA LEU A 14 16.01 -9.23 -6.08
C LEU A 14 14.68 -8.54 -5.79
N GLN A 15 13.66 -8.94 -6.55
CA GLN A 15 12.27 -8.57 -6.31
C GLN A 15 11.50 -9.72 -5.68
N VAL A 16 10.64 -9.37 -4.73
CA VAL A 16 9.74 -10.31 -4.05
C VAL A 16 8.32 -9.79 -4.09
N ASN A 17 7.36 -10.69 -4.05
CA ASN A 17 5.95 -10.30 -3.89
C ASN A 17 5.70 -9.90 -2.44
N PHE A 18 4.88 -8.86 -2.23
CA PHE A 18 4.36 -8.56 -0.91
C PHE A 18 3.62 -9.78 -0.35
N ALA A 19 3.91 -10.17 0.88
CA ALA A 19 3.38 -11.39 1.50
C ALA A 19 2.81 -11.10 2.90
N ASN A 20 1.97 -12.02 3.40
CA ASN A 20 1.30 -11.97 4.70
C ASN A 20 0.37 -10.75 4.86
N ARG A 21 0.08 -10.34 6.11
CA ARG A 21 -0.72 -9.16 6.48
C ARG A 21 -2.20 -9.22 6.07
N ASP A 22 -2.77 -10.42 5.99
CA ASP A 22 -4.12 -10.63 5.45
C ASP A 22 -5.20 -9.85 6.23
N GLN A 23 -5.07 -9.73 7.55
CA GLN A 23 -6.00 -8.91 8.36
C GLN A 23 -5.92 -7.42 7.98
N ALA A 24 -4.71 -6.88 7.80
CA ALA A 24 -4.53 -5.48 7.44
C ALA A 24 -5.05 -5.21 6.01
N LEU A 25 -4.89 -6.17 5.10
CA LEU A 25 -5.41 -6.06 3.74
C LEU A 25 -6.94 -6.05 3.73
N LYS A 26 -7.58 -6.95 4.49
CA LYS A 26 -9.04 -6.93 4.67
C LYS A 26 -9.55 -5.62 5.28
N GLN A 27 -8.82 -5.03 6.23
CA GLN A 27 -9.17 -3.73 6.79
C GLN A 27 -9.10 -2.63 5.72
N ILE A 28 -8.05 -2.61 4.90
CA ILE A 28 -7.90 -1.63 3.82
C ILE A 28 -9.02 -1.78 2.78
N GLU A 29 -9.34 -3.01 2.38
CA GLU A 29 -10.49 -3.30 1.49
C GLU A 29 -11.79 -2.75 2.09
N HIS A 30 -12.08 -3.09 3.34
CA HIS A 30 -13.29 -2.62 4.02
C HIS A 30 -13.36 -1.08 4.06
N TYR A 31 -12.25 -0.40 4.34
CA TYR A 31 -12.20 1.07 4.30
C TYR A 31 -12.39 1.63 2.89
N ALA A 32 -11.90 0.94 1.86
CA ALA A 32 -12.10 1.31 0.47
C ALA A 32 -13.55 1.11 0.00
N GLU A 33 -14.29 0.15 0.58
CA GLU A 33 -15.72 -0.08 0.31
C GLU A 33 -16.60 0.96 0.99
N GLU A 34 -16.34 1.25 2.27
CA GLU A 34 -17.19 2.11 3.09
C GLU A 34 -17.00 3.60 2.76
N SER A 35 -15.74 4.10 2.76
CA SER A 35 -15.32 5.46 2.38
C SER A 35 -13.91 5.76 2.93
N THR A 36 -13.09 6.50 2.17
CA THR A 36 -11.81 7.05 2.64
C THR A 36 -11.92 8.41 3.35
N ARG A 37 -13.12 8.80 3.84
CA ARG A 37 -13.35 10.14 4.44
C ARG A 37 -12.59 10.40 5.74
N LEU A 38 -12.20 9.34 6.46
CA LEU A 38 -11.51 9.45 7.73
C LEU A 38 -10.00 9.20 7.55
N PRO A 39 -9.13 9.95 8.24
CA PRO A 39 -7.71 9.64 8.27
C PRO A 39 -7.45 8.26 8.88
N ILE A 40 -6.68 7.44 8.19
CA ILE A 40 -6.23 6.12 8.66
C ILE A 40 -4.73 6.19 8.95
N VAL A 41 -4.33 5.73 10.14
CA VAL A 41 -2.94 5.76 10.59
C VAL A 41 -2.39 4.34 10.71
N ILE A 42 -1.32 4.05 9.98
CA ILE A 42 -0.56 2.79 10.09
C ILE A 42 0.66 3.04 10.98
N TYR A 43 0.72 2.40 12.14
CA TYR A 43 1.80 2.56 13.11
C TYR A 43 2.46 1.22 13.48
N GLY A 44 3.62 1.27 14.13
CA GLY A 44 4.39 0.11 14.55
C GLY A 44 5.91 0.35 14.53
N PRO A 45 6.72 -0.59 15.05
CA PRO A 45 8.17 -0.45 15.14
C PRO A 45 8.84 -0.33 13.77
N GLU A 46 10.07 0.19 13.76
CA GLU A 46 10.90 0.24 12.55
C GLU A 46 11.11 -1.16 11.96
N GLY A 47 11.26 -1.26 10.64
CA GLY A 47 11.40 -2.54 9.94
C GLY A 47 10.12 -3.40 9.85
N CYS A 48 9.02 -3.02 10.52
CA CYS A 48 7.76 -3.78 10.52
C CYS A 48 7.01 -3.82 9.16
N GLY A 49 7.55 -3.21 8.09
CA GLY A 49 6.96 -3.28 6.75
C GLY A 49 5.76 -2.34 6.52
N LYS A 50 5.59 -1.29 7.35
CA LYS A 50 4.54 -0.27 7.19
C LYS A 50 4.54 0.36 5.79
N THR A 51 5.71 0.76 5.30
CA THR A 51 5.88 1.34 3.96
C THR A 51 5.47 0.36 2.86
N ALA A 52 5.78 -0.94 3.02
CA ALA A 52 5.38 -1.97 2.07
C ALA A 52 3.84 -2.15 2.05
N LEU A 53 3.21 -2.16 3.23
CA LEU A 53 1.75 -2.19 3.36
C LEU A 53 1.09 -0.95 2.73
N SER A 54 1.62 0.26 2.97
CA SER A 54 1.11 1.47 2.34
C SER A 54 1.18 1.42 0.82
N LYS A 55 2.26 0.86 0.25
CA LYS A 55 2.35 0.66 -1.21
C LYS A 55 1.35 -0.36 -1.72
N GLN A 56 1.09 -1.44 -0.97
CA GLN A 56 0.05 -2.41 -1.33
C GLN A 56 -1.35 -1.79 -1.29
N ALA A 57 -1.60 -0.89 -0.32
CA ALA A 57 -2.87 -0.18 -0.21
C ALA A 57 -3.18 0.68 -1.45
N ILE A 58 -2.15 1.24 -2.11
CA ILE A 58 -2.34 2.00 -3.36
C ILE A 58 -3.01 1.13 -4.42
N GLU A 59 -2.57 -0.12 -4.57
CA GLU A 59 -3.14 -1.05 -5.56
C GLU A 59 -4.59 -1.40 -5.22
N ILE A 60 -4.89 -1.63 -3.93
CA ILE A 60 -6.25 -1.91 -3.46
C ILE A 60 -7.16 -0.70 -3.75
N LEU A 61 -6.74 0.50 -3.37
CA LEU A 61 -7.51 1.72 -3.57
C LEU A 61 -7.76 2.00 -5.07
N LYS A 62 -6.77 1.76 -5.92
CA LYS A 62 -6.93 1.88 -7.38
C LYS A 62 -7.95 0.88 -7.94
N ASP A 63 -7.94 -0.37 -7.48
CA ASP A 63 -8.92 -1.40 -7.88
C ASP A 63 -10.35 -1.00 -7.47
N HIS A 64 -10.50 -0.22 -6.39
CA HIS A 64 -11.77 0.37 -5.96
C HIS A 64 -12.11 1.70 -6.67
N GLY A 65 -11.33 2.13 -7.66
CA GLY A 65 -11.62 3.30 -8.49
C GLY A 65 -11.12 4.64 -7.94
N TYR A 66 -10.32 4.64 -6.87
CA TYR A 66 -9.74 5.86 -6.32
C TYR A 66 -8.53 6.35 -7.14
N SER A 67 -8.42 7.67 -7.31
CA SER A 67 -7.16 8.32 -7.67
C SER A 67 -6.29 8.47 -6.43
N VAL A 68 -5.09 7.87 -6.44
CA VAL A 68 -4.22 7.79 -5.26
C VAL A 68 -2.95 8.60 -5.46
N ILE A 69 -2.69 9.54 -4.55
CA ILE A 69 -1.44 10.29 -4.47
C ILE A 69 -0.59 9.70 -3.35
N TYR A 70 0.62 9.25 -3.66
CA TYR A 70 1.57 8.74 -2.66
C TYR A 70 2.70 9.74 -2.44
N ILE A 71 2.79 10.24 -1.21
CA ILE A 71 3.83 11.19 -0.79
C ILE A 71 4.71 10.52 0.26
N SER A 72 6.02 10.57 0.07
CA SER A 72 6.99 9.97 0.98
C SER A 72 8.24 10.83 1.04
N ARG A 73 8.78 11.00 2.26
CA ARG A 73 10.01 11.77 2.47
C ARG A 73 11.25 11.06 1.90
N LEU A 74 11.24 9.72 1.88
CA LEU A 74 12.35 8.87 1.43
C LEU A 74 12.34 8.59 -0.08
N SER A 75 11.22 8.86 -0.74
CA SER A 75 11.07 8.71 -2.18
C SER A 75 10.44 9.98 -2.72
N LEU A 76 11.28 10.93 -3.14
CA LEU A 76 10.82 12.06 -3.95
C LEU A 76 10.07 11.51 -5.18
N PRO A 77 8.97 12.15 -5.60
CA PRO A 77 8.11 11.62 -6.65
C PRO A 77 8.85 11.63 -7.99
N LEU A 78 9.16 10.44 -8.49
CA LEU A 78 9.22 10.22 -9.93
C LEU A 78 7.84 9.69 -10.32
N HIS A 79 7.18 10.40 -11.23
CA HIS A 79 5.90 10.09 -11.87
C HIS A 79 4.63 10.59 -11.16
N PHE A 80 4.32 11.86 -11.45
CA PHE A 80 2.96 12.22 -11.83
C PHE A 80 2.71 11.63 -13.23
N VAL A 81 1.85 10.62 -13.33
CA VAL A 81 1.17 10.24 -14.57
C VAL A 81 -0.27 9.92 -14.20
#